data_AF-A0A370B8J7-F1
#
_entry.id   AF-A0A370B8J7-F1
#
_cell.length_a   1.000
_cell.length_b   1.000
_cell.length_c   1.000
_cell.angle_alpha   90.00
_cell.angle_beta   90.00
_cell.angle_gamma   90.00
#
_symmetry.space_group_name_H-M   'P 1'
#
loop_
_entity.id
_entity.type
_entity.pdbx_description
1 polymer ?
#
loop_
_entity_poly.entity_id
_entity_poly.type
_entity_poly.pdbx_seq_one_letter_code
_entity_poly.pdbx_strand_id
1 'polypeptide(L)'
;MDAEPEPVSPPEQAPGAFRAEPTAARAEPTAARTEPASRPAYRVLARLGRTEPRMTLSAAECAALEALAAEWLARGATPDHITRSLTAGLPQPLHSPGAIARVRLENHMPPLPSSTSEPAYISRAVMTCISCDSDETTTLLLRGVCVDCREEMEAYDAAEETGEIIDAVPDTFRAVPAKVEVARRADQLRALAGLKCRPIPEPVHSEAVRAHATATTATVTAATAATAVRVRPPRATEAE
;
A
#
# COMPACT_ATOMS: atom_id res chain seq x y z
N MET A 1 -26.65 62.73 67.53
CA MET A 1 -25.52 63.36 68.23
C MET A 1 -25.38 62.66 69.55
N ASP A 2 -24.34 61.94 69.89
CA ASP A 2 -23.14 61.43 69.23
C ASP A 2 -22.50 60.51 70.29
N ALA A 3 -21.58 59.63 69.87
CA ALA A 3 -20.68 58.80 70.69
C ALA A 3 -21.10 57.36 71.01
N GLU A 4 -20.79 56.46 70.08
CA GLU A 4 -19.96 55.27 70.33
C GLU A 4 -18.58 55.59 69.67
N PRO A 5 -17.37 55.20 70.14
CA PRO A 5 -16.94 53.83 70.50
C PRO A 5 -15.95 53.76 71.70
N GLU A 6 -15.51 52.58 72.19
CA GLU A 6 -14.22 51.95 71.84
C GLU A 6 -13.99 50.63 72.65
N PRO A 7 -13.04 49.78 72.21
CA PRO A 7 -13.11 48.32 72.23
C PRO A 7 -12.30 47.66 73.35
N VAL A 8 -12.53 46.36 73.57
CA VAL A 8 -11.63 45.53 74.37
C VAL A 8 -11.05 44.42 73.50
N SER A 9 -9.72 44.40 73.39
CA SER A 9 -8.89 43.30 72.91
C SER A 9 -7.67 43.19 73.86
N PRO A 10 -6.79 42.17 73.74
CA PRO A 10 -6.72 40.97 74.58
C PRO A 10 -5.43 40.94 75.44
N PRO A 11 -5.13 39.82 76.13
CA PRO A 11 -3.74 39.36 76.16
C PRO A 11 -3.66 37.87 75.78
N GLU A 12 -2.98 37.51 74.70
CA GLU A 12 -1.52 37.37 74.55
C GLU A 12 -0.95 36.19 75.35
N GLN A 13 -0.57 35.17 74.59
CA GLN A 13 0.10 33.95 75.03
C GLN A 13 1.55 34.24 75.42
N ALA A 14 2.01 33.63 76.51
CA ALA A 14 3.44 33.50 76.82
C ALA A 14 3.95 32.08 76.49
N PRO A 15 5.13 31.93 75.86
CA PRO A 15 5.68 30.66 75.40
C PRO A 15 6.53 29.98 76.48
N GLY A 16 6.20 28.71 76.80
CA GLY A 16 7.03 27.85 77.64
C GLY A 16 7.78 26.82 76.80
N ALA A 17 9.05 27.10 76.52
CA ALA A 17 9.98 26.16 75.92
C ALA A 17 10.36 25.06 76.93
N PHE A 18 10.11 23.80 76.59
CA PHE A 18 10.91 22.68 77.09
C PHE A 18 11.45 21.91 75.89
N ARG A 19 12.77 21.95 75.75
CA ARG A 19 13.56 21.11 74.84
C ARG A 19 14.34 20.11 75.70
N ALA A 20 14.14 18.82 75.45
CA ALA A 20 15.19 17.79 75.43
C ALA A 20 14.60 16.48 74.89
N GLU A 21 15.25 15.95 73.85
CA GLU A 21 14.98 14.69 73.13
C GLU A 21 15.47 13.43 73.92
N PRO A 22 15.77 12.28 73.29
CA PRO A 22 14.88 11.27 72.72
C PRO A 22 15.21 9.87 73.26
N THR A 23 14.24 9.01 73.56
CA THR A 23 14.48 7.54 73.50
C THR A 23 13.18 6.75 73.52
N ALA A 24 12.96 6.02 72.43
CA ALA A 24 12.44 4.65 72.42
C ALA A 24 12.23 4.31 70.94
N ALA A 25 13.30 3.79 70.34
CA ALA A 25 13.26 3.18 69.03
C ALA A 25 12.22 2.06 69.03
N ARG A 26 11.03 2.34 68.52
CA ARG A 26 10.10 1.33 68.04
C ARG A 26 10.72 0.79 66.76
N ALA A 27 11.38 -0.37 66.88
CA ALA A 27 11.80 -1.17 65.74
C ALA A 27 10.54 -1.62 64.98
N GLU A 28 10.05 -0.78 64.08
CA GLU A 28 9.28 -1.27 62.95
C GLU A 28 10.23 -2.15 62.14
N PRO A 29 9.80 -3.36 61.73
CA PRO A 29 10.55 -4.06 60.71
C PRO A 29 10.50 -3.15 59.50
N THR A 30 11.63 -2.51 59.19
CA THR A 30 11.96 -2.11 57.83
C THR A 30 11.88 -3.41 57.05
N ALA A 31 10.68 -3.73 56.56
CA ALA A 31 10.53 -4.46 55.34
C ALA A 31 11.46 -3.72 54.41
N ALA A 32 12.60 -4.35 54.12
CA ALA A 32 13.55 -3.85 53.15
C ALA A 32 12.68 -3.37 52.00
N ARG A 33 12.62 -2.04 51.81
CA ARG A 33 12.17 -1.48 50.57
C ARG A 33 13.25 -1.95 49.62
N THR A 34 13.09 -3.17 49.15
CA THR A 34 13.70 -3.65 47.93
C THR A 34 13.32 -2.57 46.96
N GLU A 35 14.22 -1.62 46.72
CA GLU A 35 14.06 -0.71 45.61
C GLU A 35 13.81 -1.64 44.43
N PRO A 36 12.57 -1.68 43.89
CA PRO A 36 12.35 -2.51 42.75
C PRO A 36 13.22 -1.87 41.69
N ALA A 37 14.25 -2.60 41.26
CA ALA A 37 15.01 -2.30 40.06
C ALA A 37 14.02 -1.72 39.04
N SER A 38 14.21 -0.43 38.80
CA SER A 38 13.18 0.49 38.34
C SER A 38 12.25 -0.10 37.29
N ARG A 39 10.97 -0.21 37.62
CA ARG A 39 10.01 -0.81 36.72
C ARG A 39 9.89 0.05 35.44
N PRO A 40 10.29 -0.47 34.26
CA PRO A 40 10.42 0.34 33.06
C PRO A 40 9.07 0.91 32.62
N ALA A 41 7.99 0.15 32.79
CA ALA A 41 6.62 0.57 32.50
C ALA A 41 6.19 1.82 33.30
N TYR A 42 6.39 1.82 34.63
CA TYR A 42 6.12 2.99 35.46
C TYR A 42 6.91 4.22 34.99
N ARG A 43 8.18 4.06 34.62
CA ARG A 43 9.02 5.17 34.15
C ARG A 43 8.51 5.77 32.83
N VAL A 44 7.97 4.96 31.93
CA VAL A 44 7.34 5.45 30.69
C VAL A 44 6.12 6.30 31.02
N LEU A 45 5.23 5.79 31.89
CA LEU A 45 4.02 6.51 32.32
C LEU A 45 4.35 7.82 33.06
N ALA A 46 5.32 7.79 33.99
CA ALA A 46 5.73 8.97 34.75
C ALA A 46 6.38 10.06 33.88
N ARG A 47 6.90 9.71 32.70
CA ARG A 47 7.48 10.68 31.74
C ARG A 47 6.43 11.31 30.81
N LEU A 48 5.21 10.78 30.76
CA LEU A 48 4.17 11.19 29.81
C LEU A 48 3.81 12.68 29.92
N GLY A 49 3.71 13.21 31.14
CA GLY A 49 3.43 14.63 31.38
C GLY A 49 4.51 15.58 30.85
N ARG A 50 5.73 15.10 30.57
CA ARG A 50 6.79 15.92 29.93
C ARG A 50 6.60 16.06 28.43
N THR A 51 5.92 15.10 27.80
CA THR A 51 5.63 15.11 26.36
C THR A 51 4.28 15.76 26.08
N GLU A 52 3.27 15.49 26.91
CA GLU A 52 1.93 16.07 26.80
C GLU A 52 1.43 16.46 28.20
N PRO A 53 1.51 17.74 28.59
CA PRO A 53 1.17 18.20 29.95
C PRO A 53 -0.26 17.88 30.38
N ARG A 54 -1.20 17.82 29.43
CA ARG A 54 -2.61 17.44 29.72
C ARG A 54 -2.73 15.98 30.18
N MET A 55 -1.73 15.15 29.87
CA MET A 55 -1.67 13.73 30.23
C MET A 55 -0.71 13.48 31.40
N THR A 56 -0.72 14.37 32.38
CA THR A 56 0.02 14.21 33.64
C THR A 56 -0.71 13.20 34.53
N LEU A 57 0.01 12.16 34.97
CA LEU A 57 -0.52 11.10 35.80
C LEU A 57 0.05 11.19 37.21
N SER A 58 -0.79 10.97 38.21
CA SER A 58 -0.35 10.82 39.60
C SER A 58 0.43 9.52 39.81
N ALA A 59 1.18 9.42 40.91
CA ALA A 59 1.90 8.20 41.26
C ALA A 59 0.97 6.98 41.42
N ALA A 60 -0.23 7.20 41.96
CA ALA A 60 -1.24 6.15 42.12
C ALA A 60 -1.78 5.66 40.76
N GLU A 61 -2.04 6.57 39.83
CA GLU A 61 -2.46 6.21 38.47
C GLU A 61 -1.35 5.48 37.72
N CYS A 62 -0.10 5.93 37.84
CA CYS A 62 1.05 5.24 37.24
C CYS A 62 1.20 3.82 37.79
N ALA A 63 1.04 3.62 39.09
CA ALA A 63 1.08 2.29 39.71
C ALA A 63 -0.10 1.40 39.26
N ALA A 64 -1.29 1.98 39.12
CA ALA A 64 -2.48 1.23 38.68
C ALA A 64 -2.42 0.81 37.20
N LEU A 65 -1.78 1.60 36.34
CA LEU A 65 -1.65 1.34 34.90
C LEU A 65 -0.40 0.55 34.53
N GLU A 66 0.50 0.34 35.49
CA GLU A 66 1.79 -0.27 35.26
C GLU A 66 1.71 -1.67 34.64
N ALA A 67 0.77 -2.50 35.09
CA ALA A 67 0.61 -3.85 34.56
C ALA A 67 0.26 -3.85 33.06
N LEU A 68 -0.65 -2.97 32.64
CA LEU A 68 -1.02 -2.80 31.23
C LEU A 68 0.17 -2.28 30.42
N ALA A 69 0.87 -1.26 30.91
CA ALA A 69 2.05 -0.74 30.23
C ALA A 69 3.20 -1.77 30.15
N ALA A 70 3.35 -2.63 31.15
CA ALA A 70 4.31 -3.74 31.12
C ALA A 70 3.93 -4.78 30.05
N GLU A 71 2.64 -5.07 29.89
CA GLU A 71 2.15 -5.94 28.81
C GLU A 71 2.42 -5.34 27.43
N TRP A 72 2.30 -4.02 27.26
CA TRP A 72 2.64 -3.34 26.01
C TRP A 72 4.11 -3.58 25.65
N LEU A 73 5.00 -3.37 26.62
CA LEU A 73 6.43 -3.61 26.47
C LEU A 73 6.73 -5.09 26.17
N ALA A 74 6.04 -6.02 26.84
CA ALA A 74 6.21 -7.46 26.63
C ALA A 74 5.79 -7.90 25.21
N ARG A 75 4.82 -7.21 24.60
CA ARG A 75 4.42 -7.42 23.19
C ARG A 75 5.31 -6.68 22.19
N GLY A 76 6.43 -6.12 22.64
CA GLY A 76 7.43 -5.44 21.80
C GLY A 76 7.15 -3.98 21.51
N ALA A 77 6.18 -3.34 22.18
CA ALA A 77 5.98 -1.90 22.03
C ALA A 77 7.17 -1.13 22.63
N THR A 78 7.61 -0.08 21.95
CA THR A 78 8.62 0.84 22.47
C THR A 78 7.98 1.89 23.40
N PRO A 79 8.75 2.53 24.29
CA PRO A 79 8.27 3.67 25.08
C PRO A 79 7.62 4.79 24.25
N ASP A 80 8.19 5.07 23.07
CA ASP A 80 7.67 6.08 22.15
C ASP A 80 6.34 5.64 21.51
N HIS A 81 6.19 4.34 21.22
CA HIS A 81 4.93 3.79 20.75
C HIS A 81 3.84 3.96 21.80
N ILE A 82 4.11 3.59 23.06
CA ILE A 82 3.16 3.80 24.18
C ILE A 82 2.79 5.28 24.31
N THR A 83 3.79 6.16 24.30
CA THR A 83 3.59 7.62 24.43
C THR A 83 2.70 8.16 23.31
N ARG A 84 2.95 7.76 22.06
CA ARG A 84 2.15 8.18 20.90
C ARG A 84 0.72 7.68 21.00
N SER A 85 0.53 6.41 21.35
CA SER A 85 -0.81 5.82 21.52
C SER A 85 -1.61 6.51 22.62
N LEU A 86 -0.96 6.91 23.71
CA LEU A 86 -1.61 7.61 24.81
C LEU A 86 -1.93 9.09 24.50
N THR A 87 -1.20 9.74 23.59
CA THR A 87 -1.32 11.18 23.35
C THR A 87 -1.98 11.54 22.01
N ALA A 88 -2.10 10.60 21.06
CA ALA A 88 -2.68 10.85 19.75
C ALA A 88 -4.18 11.19 19.84
N GLY A 89 -4.62 12.35 19.34
CA GLY A 89 -6.05 12.69 19.26
C GLY A 89 -6.75 12.75 20.62
N LEU A 90 -6.14 13.40 21.61
CA LEU A 90 -6.78 13.60 22.92
C LEU A 90 -8.06 14.45 22.81
N PRO A 91 -9.14 14.07 23.51
CA PRO A 91 -10.39 14.83 23.50
C PRO A 91 -10.19 16.20 24.17
N GLN A 92 -11.04 17.15 23.78
CA GLN A 92 -11.11 18.48 24.39
C GLN A 92 -12.56 18.75 24.83
N PRO A 93 -12.82 18.97 26.13
CA PRO A 93 -11.88 18.97 27.27
C PRO A 93 -11.41 17.56 27.74
N LEU A 94 -10.22 17.49 28.35
CA LEU A 94 -9.68 16.27 28.97
C LEU A 94 -9.82 16.33 30.48
N HIS A 95 -10.80 15.61 31.04
CA HIS A 95 -11.11 15.66 32.48
C HIS A 95 -10.40 14.59 33.32
N SER A 96 -10.08 13.43 32.73
CA SER A 96 -9.46 12.32 33.46
C SER A 96 -8.36 11.67 32.63
N PRO A 97 -7.08 12.07 32.84
CA PRO A 97 -5.96 11.52 32.08
C PRO A 97 -5.76 10.03 32.38
N GLY A 98 -5.87 9.61 33.65
CA GLY A 98 -5.75 8.20 34.03
C GLY A 98 -6.81 7.30 33.41
N ALA A 99 -8.07 7.76 33.32
CA ALA A 99 -9.14 6.98 32.70
C ALA A 99 -8.92 6.82 31.19
N ILE A 100 -8.56 7.91 30.49
CA ILE A 100 -8.25 7.84 29.05
C ILE A 100 -7.03 6.95 28.79
N ALA A 101 -6.01 7.05 29.65
CA ALA A 101 -4.82 6.20 29.53
C ALA A 101 -5.17 4.72 29.66
N ARG A 102 -6.00 4.35 30.65
CA ARG A 102 -6.49 2.97 30.82
C ARG A 102 -7.18 2.44 29.56
N VAL A 103 -8.22 3.17 29.11
CA VAL A 103 -9.04 2.78 27.95
C VAL A 103 -8.17 2.59 26.71
N ARG A 104 -7.18 3.45 26.51
CA ARG A 104 -6.26 3.33 25.38
C ARG A 104 -5.30 2.16 25.51
N LEU A 105 -4.72 1.93 26.68
CA LEU A 105 -3.84 0.78 26.91
C LEU A 105 -4.58 -0.55 26.69
N GLU A 106 -5.86 -0.62 27.06
CA GLU A 106 -6.69 -1.81 26.84
C GLU A 106 -7.09 -1.96 25.38
N ASN A 107 -7.65 -0.91 24.75
CA ASN A 107 -8.22 -1.02 23.41
C ASN A 107 -7.17 -0.99 22.28
N HIS A 108 -6.02 -0.35 22.50
CA HIS A 108 -4.95 -0.24 21.50
C HIS A 108 -3.79 -1.20 21.76
N MET A 109 -4.01 -2.18 22.65
CA MET A 109 -3.04 -3.22 22.99
C MET A 109 -2.49 -3.87 21.71
N PRO A 110 -1.16 -3.82 21.46
CA PRO A 110 -0.57 -4.45 20.28
C PRO A 110 -0.90 -5.94 20.26
N PRO A 111 -1.06 -6.57 19.09
CA PRO A 111 -1.25 -8.03 19.02
C PRO A 111 -0.05 -8.76 19.64
N LEU A 112 -0.26 -10.00 20.07
CA LEU A 112 0.84 -10.85 20.48
C LEU A 112 1.81 -10.98 19.30
N PRO A 113 3.13 -10.81 19.52
CA PRO A 113 4.10 -11.00 18.45
C PRO A 113 3.96 -12.44 17.94
N SER A 114 3.59 -12.59 16.67
CA SER A 114 3.60 -13.89 16.03
C SER A 114 5.05 -14.36 15.98
N SER A 115 5.31 -15.60 16.41
CA SER A 115 6.62 -16.24 16.27
C SER A 115 7.09 -16.37 14.81
N THR A 116 6.23 -15.99 13.85
CA THR A 116 6.43 -16.05 12.41
C THR A 116 6.63 -14.67 11.77
N SER A 117 7.01 -13.64 12.55
CA SER A 117 7.43 -12.34 11.99
C SER A 117 8.93 -12.33 11.63
N GLU A 118 9.46 -13.43 11.10
CA GLU A 118 10.70 -13.36 10.33
C GLU A 118 10.33 -12.64 9.01
N PRO A 119 11.02 -11.55 8.62
CA PRO A 119 10.79 -10.96 7.31
C PRO A 119 11.00 -12.05 6.25
N ALA A 120 9.98 -12.29 5.42
CA ALA A 120 10.07 -13.26 4.35
C ALA A 120 11.26 -12.89 3.45
N TYR A 121 12.33 -13.68 3.50
CA TYR A 121 13.50 -13.46 2.67
C TYR A 121 13.33 -14.25 1.37
N ILE A 122 13.52 -13.57 0.24
CA ILE A 122 13.57 -14.25 -1.06
C ILE A 122 14.92 -14.98 -1.10
N SER A 123 14.90 -16.29 -0.88
CA SER A 123 16.11 -17.12 -0.89
C SER A 123 16.71 -17.26 -2.29
N ARG A 124 15.87 -17.14 -3.32
CA ARG A 124 16.26 -17.30 -4.71
C ARG A 124 15.22 -16.67 -5.64
N ALA A 125 15.70 -16.03 -6.70
CA ALA A 125 14.92 -15.69 -7.90
C ALA A 125 15.42 -16.56 -9.07
N VAL A 126 14.51 -17.01 -9.93
CA VAL A 126 14.79 -17.91 -11.05
C VAL A 126 14.17 -17.32 -12.30
N MET A 127 14.90 -17.27 -13.41
CA MET A 127 14.36 -16.87 -14.70
C MET A 127 13.59 -18.03 -15.34
N THR A 128 12.47 -17.72 -15.98
CA THR A 128 11.68 -18.68 -16.77
C THR A 128 11.60 -18.27 -18.22
N CYS A 129 11.45 -19.25 -19.11
CA CYS A 129 11.17 -19.03 -20.52
C CYS A 129 9.82 -18.32 -20.68
N ILE A 130 9.79 -17.21 -21.42
CA ILE A 130 8.55 -16.45 -21.64
C ILE A 130 7.47 -17.22 -22.43
N SER A 131 7.86 -18.27 -23.15
CA SER A 131 6.96 -19.04 -24.02
C SER A 131 6.39 -20.29 -23.32
N CYS A 132 7.24 -21.06 -22.64
CA CYS A 132 6.85 -22.37 -22.08
C CYS A 132 7.05 -22.49 -20.56
N ASP A 133 7.40 -21.41 -19.86
CA ASP A 133 7.64 -21.36 -18.41
C ASP A 133 8.74 -22.30 -17.86
N SER A 134 9.50 -22.97 -18.72
CA SER A 134 10.67 -23.76 -18.30
C SER A 134 11.71 -22.87 -17.61
N ASP A 135 12.24 -23.33 -16.49
CA ASP A 135 13.17 -22.56 -15.68
C ASP A 135 14.62 -22.66 -16.18
N GLU A 136 15.45 -21.69 -15.79
CA GLU A 136 16.89 -21.68 -16.07
C GLU A 136 17.67 -22.85 -15.45
N THR A 137 17.06 -23.67 -14.58
CA THR A 137 17.71 -24.87 -14.01
C THR A 137 17.52 -26.12 -14.85
N THR A 138 16.46 -26.14 -15.65
CA THR A 138 16.10 -27.27 -16.51
C THR A 138 16.54 -27.05 -17.94
N THR A 139 16.62 -25.79 -18.40
CA THR A 139 17.03 -25.46 -19.77
C THR A 139 17.85 -24.17 -19.86
N LEU A 140 18.63 -24.03 -20.92
CA LEU A 140 19.39 -22.82 -21.19
C LEU A 140 18.47 -21.75 -21.79
N LEU A 141 18.31 -20.63 -21.07
CA LEU A 141 17.60 -19.47 -21.58
C LEU A 141 18.59 -18.52 -22.29
N LEU A 142 18.41 -18.27 -23.59
CA LEU A 142 19.09 -17.17 -24.28
C LEU A 142 18.11 -16.03 -24.47
N ARG A 143 18.44 -14.86 -23.92
CA ARG A 143 17.60 -13.65 -23.95
C ARG A 143 16.17 -13.86 -23.42
N GLY A 144 15.99 -14.77 -22.47
CA GLY A 144 14.69 -15.05 -21.83
C GLY A 144 13.84 -16.12 -22.53
N VAL A 145 14.40 -16.82 -23.53
CA VAL A 145 13.71 -17.93 -24.22
C VAL A 145 14.61 -19.17 -24.25
N CYS A 146 14.04 -20.33 -23.97
CA CYS A 146 14.78 -21.59 -24.04
C CYS A 146 15.19 -21.93 -25.48
N VAL A 147 16.06 -22.93 -25.64
CA VAL A 147 16.54 -23.36 -26.97
C VAL A 147 15.38 -23.88 -27.82
N ASP A 148 14.57 -24.77 -27.26
CA ASP A 148 13.46 -25.41 -27.99
C ASP A 148 12.43 -24.39 -28.50
N CYS A 149 11.97 -23.48 -27.63
CA CYS A 149 11.03 -22.43 -28.06
C CYS A 149 11.66 -21.45 -29.06
N ARG A 150 12.99 -21.27 -29.06
CA ARG A 150 13.64 -20.43 -30.07
C ARG A 150 13.70 -21.13 -31.42
N GLU A 151 14.00 -22.42 -31.46
CA GLU A 151 13.92 -23.21 -32.69
C GLU A 151 12.50 -23.24 -33.25
N GLU A 152 11.50 -23.36 -32.37
CA GLU A 152 10.09 -23.27 -32.76
C GLU A 152 9.73 -21.89 -33.34
N MET A 153 10.14 -20.79 -32.70
CA MET A 153 9.94 -19.43 -33.23
C MET A 153 10.65 -19.23 -34.58
N GLU A 154 11.90 -19.70 -34.73
CA GLU A 154 12.63 -19.62 -35.99
C GLU A 154 11.94 -20.42 -37.11
N ALA A 155 11.34 -21.57 -36.77
CA ALA A 155 10.54 -22.35 -37.71
C ALA A 155 9.25 -21.62 -38.12
N TYR A 156 8.58 -20.95 -37.18
CA TYR A 156 7.42 -20.10 -37.48
C TYR A 156 7.80 -18.93 -38.42
N ASP A 157 8.88 -18.21 -38.13
CA ASP A 157 9.36 -17.10 -38.95
C ASP A 157 9.74 -17.58 -40.37
N ALA A 158 10.42 -18.73 -40.48
CA ALA A 158 10.78 -19.32 -41.76
C ALA A 158 9.56 -19.76 -42.58
N ALA A 159 8.55 -20.33 -41.92
CA ALA A 159 7.31 -20.71 -42.58
C ALA A 159 6.54 -19.47 -43.09
N GLU A 160 6.49 -18.40 -42.30
CA GLU A 160 5.91 -17.11 -42.74
C GLU A 160 6.66 -16.56 -43.96
N GLU A 161 7.99 -16.62 -43.97
CA GLU A 161 8.81 -16.17 -45.11
C GLU A 161 8.55 -16.99 -46.39
N THR A 162 8.27 -18.30 -46.24
CA THR A 162 7.85 -19.15 -47.38
C THR A 162 6.40 -18.93 -47.82
N GLY A 163 5.67 -18.03 -47.17
CA GLY A 163 4.28 -17.71 -47.47
C GLY A 163 3.29 -18.73 -46.91
N GLU A 164 3.72 -19.60 -45.99
CA GLU A 164 2.83 -20.44 -45.21
C GLU A 164 2.18 -19.55 -44.15
N ILE A 165 0.91 -19.20 -44.37
CA ILE A 165 0.17 -18.30 -43.49
C ILE A 165 -0.25 -19.10 -42.25
N ILE A 166 0.63 -19.18 -41.26
CA ILE A 166 0.34 -19.91 -40.00
C ILE A 166 -0.75 -19.20 -39.19
N ASP A 167 -0.81 -17.88 -39.28
CA ASP A 167 -1.86 -17.04 -38.68
C ASP A 167 -3.04 -16.79 -39.64
N ALA A 168 -3.29 -17.68 -40.60
CA ALA A 168 -4.46 -17.60 -41.44
C ALA A 168 -5.69 -17.81 -40.58
N VAL A 169 -6.29 -16.71 -40.12
CA VAL A 169 -7.59 -16.71 -39.45
C VAL A 169 -8.57 -17.42 -40.39
N PRO A 170 -9.05 -18.63 -40.04
CA PRO A 170 -9.92 -19.39 -40.92
C PRO A 170 -11.16 -18.59 -41.29
N ASP A 171 -11.70 -18.79 -42.49
CA ASP A 171 -12.92 -18.09 -42.97
C ASP A 171 -14.16 -18.33 -42.09
N THR A 172 -14.10 -19.29 -41.16
CA THR A 172 -15.12 -19.55 -40.13
C THR A 172 -15.13 -18.53 -39.01
N PHE A 173 -14.03 -17.81 -38.78
CA PHE A 173 -14.02 -16.65 -37.91
C PHE A 173 -14.74 -15.51 -38.63
N ARG A 174 -15.54 -14.72 -37.88
CA ARG A 174 -16.14 -13.50 -38.44
C ARG A 174 -15.03 -12.67 -39.05
N ALA A 175 -15.15 -12.37 -40.35
CA ALA A 175 -14.29 -11.41 -41.02
C ALA A 175 -14.10 -10.20 -40.10
N VAL A 176 -12.86 -9.74 -39.93
CA VAL A 176 -12.56 -8.51 -39.21
C VAL A 176 -13.56 -7.48 -39.74
N PRO A 177 -14.50 -6.99 -38.92
CA PRO A 177 -15.52 -6.08 -39.43
C PRO A 177 -14.76 -4.94 -40.07
N ALA A 178 -15.08 -4.64 -41.33
CA ALA A 178 -14.44 -3.54 -42.06
C ALA A 178 -14.35 -2.35 -41.11
N LYS A 179 -13.15 -1.78 -40.92
CA LYS A 179 -12.95 -0.69 -39.96
C LYS A 179 -13.96 0.40 -40.26
N VAL A 180 -15.03 0.46 -39.46
CA VAL A 180 -16.05 1.49 -39.61
C VAL A 180 -15.45 2.71 -38.95
N GLU A 181 -15.44 3.84 -39.67
CA GLU A 181 -15.12 5.14 -39.09
C GLU A 181 -16.25 5.58 -38.14
N VAL A 182 -16.34 4.90 -37.00
CA VAL A 182 -17.43 5.03 -36.00
C VAL A 182 -17.54 6.48 -35.54
N ALA A 183 -16.39 7.14 -35.37
CA ALA A 183 -16.33 8.53 -34.96
C ALA A 183 -16.97 9.45 -36.02
N ARG A 184 -16.60 9.29 -37.30
CA ARG A 184 -17.21 10.06 -38.41
C ARG A 184 -18.71 9.81 -38.53
N ARG A 185 -19.15 8.56 -38.35
CA ARG A 185 -20.57 8.19 -38.39
C ARG A 185 -21.34 8.80 -37.21
N ALA A 186 -20.74 8.85 -36.03
CA ALA A 186 -21.33 9.47 -34.85
C ALA A 186 -21.50 11.00 -35.03
N ASP A 187 -20.51 11.68 -35.61
CA ASP A 187 -20.62 13.12 -35.88
C ASP A 187 -21.72 13.46 -36.89
N GLN A 188 -21.87 12.65 -37.95
CA GLN A 188 -22.96 12.81 -38.91
C GLN A 188 -24.33 12.73 -38.23
N LEU A 189 -24.52 11.75 -37.33
CA LEU A 189 -25.77 11.59 -36.59
C LEU A 189 -26.03 12.76 -35.64
N ARG A 190 -24.99 13.29 -34.99
CA ARG A 190 -25.11 14.48 -34.14
C ARG A 190 -25.50 15.72 -34.94
N ALA A 191 -24.89 15.93 -36.10
CA ALA A 191 -25.22 17.05 -36.98
C ALA A 191 -26.69 16.99 -37.44
N LEU A 192 -27.16 15.81 -37.84
CA LEU A 192 -28.56 15.60 -38.21
C LEU A 192 -29.53 15.84 -37.04
N ALA A 193 -29.07 15.60 -35.80
CA ALA A 193 -29.81 15.90 -34.58
C ALA A 193 -29.68 17.36 -34.10
N GLY A 194 -29.03 18.24 -34.87
CA GLY A 194 -28.81 19.65 -34.50
C GLY A 194 -27.78 19.87 -33.39
N LEU A 195 -27.04 18.82 -33.02
CA LEU A 195 -25.96 18.89 -32.03
C LEU A 195 -24.64 19.26 -32.73
N LYS A 196 -23.79 20.06 -32.05
CA LYS A 196 -22.47 20.41 -32.57
C LYS A 196 -21.62 19.14 -32.77
N CYS A 197 -20.99 19.02 -33.95
CA CYS A 197 -19.97 18.00 -34.20
C CYS A 197 -18.78 18.19 -33.25
N ARG A 198 -18.16 17.09 -32.83
CA ARG A 198 -16.89 17.15 -32.12
C ARG A 198 -15.79 16.94 -33.15
N PRO A 199 -14.80 17.82 -33.30
CA PRO A 199 -13.71 17.54 -34.23
C PRO A 199 -12.95 16.30 -33.74
N ILE A 200 -12.94 15.24 -34.55
CA ILE A 200 -12.06 14.10 -34.34
C ILE A 200 -10.68 14.53 -34.84
N PRO A 201 -9.64 14.53 -34.00
CA PRO A 201 -8.29 14.77 -34.49
C PRO A 201 -7.95 13.67 -35.51
N GLU A 202 -7.47 14.06 -36.69
CA GLU A 202 -6.98 13.07 -37.66
C GLU A 202 -5.93 12.19 -37.00
N PRO A 203 -5.95 10.86 -37.23
CA PRO A 203 -4.94 9.98 -36.68
C PRO A 203 -3.57 10.44 -37.20
N VAL A 204 -2.69 10.80 -36.26
CA VAL A 204 -1.37 11.42 -36.48
C VAL A 204 -0.38 10.52 -37.24
N HIS A 205 -0.78 9.29 -37.59
CA HIS A 205 0.01 8.32 -38.35
C HIS A 205 -0.40 8.21 -39.84
N SER A 206 -1.22 9.13 -40.33
CA SER A 206 -1.92 8.99 -41.62
C SER A 206 -1.08 9.24 -42.88
N GLU A 207 0.17 9.72 -42.80
CA GLU A 207 1.04 9.77 -44.00
C GLU A 207 1.79 8.46 -44.23
N ALA A 208 2.40 7.89 -43.18
CA ALA A 208 3.13 6.63 -43.29
C ALA A 208 2.21 5.44 -43.62
N VAL A 209 1.02 5.38 -43.01
CA VAL A 209 0.04 4.32 -43.27
C VAL A 209 -0.59 4.46 -44.67
N ARG A 210 -0.73 5.69 -45.18
CA ARG A 210 -1.29 5.95 -46.52
C ARG A 210 -0.28 5.63 -47.63
N ALA A 211 1.01 5.84 -47.38
CA ALA A 211 2.09 5.39 -48.26
C ALA A 211 2.20 3.85 -48.32
N HIS A 212 1.98 3.17 -47.18
CA HIS A 212 1.98 1.71 -47.16
C HIS A 212 0.74 1.12 -47.86
N ALA A 213 -0.44 1.72 -47.69
CA ALA A 213 -1.66 1.29 -48.37
C ALA A 213 -1.61 1.44 -49.90
N THR A 214 -1.04 2.54 -50.42
CA THR A 214 -0.87 2.72 -51.88
C THR A 214 0.18 1.77 -52.46
N ALA A 215 1.26 1.49 -51.72
CA ALA A 215 2.25 0.49 -52.12
C ALA A 215 1.63 -0.91 -52.21
N THR A 216 0.90 -1.36 -51.17
CA THR A 216 0.27 -2.70 -51.15
C THR A 216 -0.79 -2.87 -52.24
N THR A 217 -1.56 -1.83 -52.56
CA THR A 217 -2.60 -1.91 -53.62
C THR A 217 -1.97 -2.03 -55.01
N ALA A 218 -0.82 -1.38 -55.25
CA ALA A 218 -0.09 -1.50 -56.51
C ALA A 218 0.50 -2.91 -56.70
N THR A 219 1.05 -3.52 -55.64
CA THR A 219 1.64 -4.87 -55.69
C THR A 219 0.58 -5.95 -55.88
N VAL A 220 -0.57 -5.83 -55.22
CA VAL A 220 -1.69 -6.77 -55.39
C VAL A 220 -2.27 -6.69 -56.81
N THR A 221 -2.46 -5.49 -57.36
CA THR A 221 -3.00 -5.34 -58.73
C THR A 221 -2.04 -5.90 -59.79
N ALA A 222 -0.73 -5.75 -59.61
CA ALA A 222 0.29 -6.33 -60.49
C ALA A 222 0.31 -7.88 -60.43
N ALA A 223 0.14 -8.46 -59.25
CA ALA A 223 0.09 -9.92 -59.06
C ALA A 223 -1.17 -10.55 -59.69
N THR A 224 -2.33 -9.89 -59.57
CA THR A 224 -3.58 -10.36 -60.19
C THR A 224 -3.52 -10.27 -61.72
N ALA A 225 -2.90 -9.23 -62.27
CA ALA A 225 -2.69 -9.09 -63.72
C ALA A 225 -1.73 -10.16 -64.27
N ALA A 226 -0.63 -10.48 -63.56
CA ALA A 226 0.30 -11.52 -63.95
C ALA A 226 -0.31 -12.93 -63.90
N THR A 227 -1.24 -13.17 -62.98
CA THR A 227 -1.97 -14.44 -62.85
C THR A 227 -3.02 -14.61 -63.95
N ALA A 228 -3.74 -13.54 -64.30
CA ALA A 228 -4.74 -13.57 -65.38
C ALA A 228 -4.14 -13.84 -66.77
N VAL A 229 -2.90 -13.38 -67.02
CA VAL A 229 -2.19 -13.63 -68.30
C VAL A 229 -1.69 -15.08 -68.43
N ARG A 230 -1.55 -15.83 -67.32
CA ARG A 230 -1.07 -17.23 -67.34
C ARG A 230 -2.16 -18.29 -67.44
N VAL A 231 -3.44 -17.92 -67.45
CA VAL A 231 -4.54 -18.88 -67.64
C VAL A 231 -4.64 -19.24 -69.13
N ARG A 232 -3.92 -20.29 -69.53
CA ARG A 232 -4.00 -20.93 -70.84
C ARG A 232 -5.38 -21.60 -70.99
N PRO A 233 -6.13 -21.38 -72.08
CA PRO A 233 -7.43 -22.02 -72.26
C PRO A 233 -7.28 -23.54 -72.43
N PRO A 234 -8.26 -24.34 -71.96
CA PRO A 234 -8.22 -25.80 -72.07
C PRO A 234 -8.33 -26.25 -73.53
N ARG A 235 -7.54 -27.28 -73.91
CA ARG A 235 -7.62 -27.94 -75.22
C ARG A 235 -8.96 -28.67 -75.36
N ALA A 236 -9.62 -28.47 -76.50
CA ALA A 236 -10.75 -29.30 -76.93
C ALA A 236 -10.30 -30.75 -77.10
N THR A 237 -11.05 -31.69 -76.52
CA THR A 237 -10.92 -33.12 -76.76
C THR A 237 -11.80 -33.51 -77.95
N GLU A 238 -11.18 -33.96 -79.03
CA GLU A 238 -11.83 -34.67 -80.14
C GLU A 238 -12.18 -36.11 -79.70
N ALA A 239 -13.44 -36.47 -79.90
CA ALA A 239 -13.97 -37.82 -80.13
C ALA A 239 -15.06 -37.58 -81.20
N GLU A 240 -15.08 -38.21 -82.37
CA GLU A 240 -14.77 -39.57 -82.79
C GLU A 240 -14.44 -39.57 -84.30
#